data_AF-A0A738NX65-F1
#
_entry.id   AF-A0A738NX65-F1
#
_cell.length_a   1.000
_cell.length_b   1.000
_cell.length_c   1.000
_cell.angle_alpha   90.00
_cell.angle_beta   90.00
_cell.angle_gamma   90.00
#
_symmetry.space_group_name_H-M   'P 1'
#
loop_
_entity.id
_entity.type
_entity.pdbx_description
1 polymer ?
#
loop_
_entity_poly.entity_id
_entity_poly.type
_entity_poly.pdbx_seq_one_letter_code
_entity_poly.pdbx_strand_id
1 'polypeptide(L)' 'AVVICEYDKKPYVQFIDSWKTSNILPSLQEIKKHFSSSGEFYVRAYDEKHD' A
#
# COMPACT_ATOMS: atom_id res chain seq x y z
N ALA A 1 -1.23 2.49 -2.22
CA ALA A 1 0.05 2.14 -1.57
C ALA A 1 1.14 3.01 -2.16
N VAL A 2 2.21 3.28 -1.41
CA VAL A 2 3.34 4.12 -1.81
C VAL A 2 4.64 3.39 -1.45
N VAL A 3 5.69 3.56 -2.25
CA VAL A 3 7.03 3.07 -1.90
C VAL A 3 7.77 4.16 -1.12
N ILE A 4 8.26 3.82 0.07
CA ILE A 4 9.06 4.72 0.91
C ILE A 4 10.53 4.33 0.78
N CYS A 5 11.38 5.34 0.56
CA CYS A 5 12.83 5.21 0.49
C CYS A 5 13.46 5.98 1.67
N GLU A 6 13.86 5.26 2.71
CA GLU A 6 14.60 5.84 3.84
C GLU A 6 16.10 5.73 3.64
N TYR A 7 16.87 6.62 4.26
CA TYR A 7 18.34 6.60 4.18
C TYR A 7 18.89 5.25 4.68
N ASP A 8 19.76 4.65 3.88
CA ASP A 8 20.44 3.36 4.15
C ASP A 8 19.49 2.17 4.41
N LYS A 9 18.22 2.28 4.00
CA LYS A 9 17.26 1.18 4.07
C LYS A 9 16.83 0.74 2.68
N LYS A 10 16.50 -0.55 2.59
CA LYS A 10 15.82 -1.06 1.41
C LYS A 10 14.45 -0.37 1.27
N PRO A 11 14.07 0.07 0.06
CA PRO A 11 12.73 0.58 -0.18
C PRO A 11 11.65 -0.42 0.25
N TYR A 12 10.56 0.08 0.81
CA TYR A 12 9.44 -0.76 1.26
C TYR A 12 8.10 -0.17 0.86
N VAL A 13 7.07 -1.02 0.81
CA VAL A 13 5.70 -0.61 0.49
C VAL A 13 4.98 -0.19 1.77
N GLN A 14 4.45 1.03 1.78
CA GLN A 14 3.50 1.49 2.77
C GLN A 14 2.07 1.36 2.19
N PHE A 15 1.24 0.53 2.81
CA PHE A 15 -0.20 0.56 2.57
C PHE A 15 -0.78 1.78 3.28
N ILE A 16 -1.68 2.49 2.59
CA ILE A 16 -2.37 3.66 3.13
C ILE A 16 -3.85 3.43 2.89
N ASP A 17 -4.61 3.37 3.97
CA ASP A 17 -6.07 3.28 3.94
C ASP A 17 -6.64 4.56 4.55
N SER A 18 -6.94 5.54 3.70
CA SER A 18 -7.49 6.83 4.12
C SER A 18 -8.92 6.73 4.66
N TRP A 19 -9.62 5.63 4.39
CA TRP A 19 -10.97 5.39 4.90
C TRP A 19 -10.94 4.76 6.30
N LYS A 20 -9.96 3.90 6.58
CA LYS A 20 -9.82 3.21 7.88
C LYS A 20 -9.07 4.07 8.91
N THR A 21 -9.76 5.07 9.46
CA THR A 21 -9.17 6.03 10.42
C THR A 21 -8.61 5.43 11.71
N SER A 22 -9.05 4.23 12.11
CA SER A 22 -8.51 3.51 13.27
C SER A 22 -7.08 3.03 13.08
N ASN A 23 -6.65 2.80 11.83
CA ASN A 23 -5.27 2.44 11.48
C ASN A 23 -4.99 2.83 10.03
N ILE A 24 -4.55 4.07 9.82
CA ILE A 24 -4.40 4.68 8.49
C ILE A 24 -3.20 4.10 7.72
N LEU A 25 -2.18 3.61 8.44
CA LEU A 25 -0.90 3.15 7.89
C LEU A 25 -0.63 1.68 8.28
N PRO A 26 -1.50 0.74 7.89
CA PRO A 26 -1.37 -0.64 8.32
C PRO A 26 -0.10 -1.28 7.73
N SER A 27 0.52 -2.15 8.52
CA SER A 27 1.51 -3.11 8.02
C SER A 27 0.85 -4.15 7.11
N LEU A 28 1.67 -4.89 6.34
CA LEU A 28 1.16 -6.00 5.51
C LEU A 28 0.43 -7.06 6.34
N GLN A 29 0.89 -7.35 7.55
CA GLN A 29 0.24 -8.36 8.40
C GLN A 29 -1.13 -7.91 8.88
N GLU A 30 -1.30 -6.62 9.19
CA GLU A 30 -2.57 -6.08 9.66
C GLU A 30 -3.58 -6.02 8.51
N ILE A 31 -3.19 -5.48 7.35
CA ILE A 31 -4.10 -5.36 6.21
C ILE A 31 -4.59 -6.73 5.70
N LYS A 32 -3.73 -7.76 5.76
CA LYS A 32 -4.09 -9.14 5.40
C LYS A 32 -5.21 -9.73 6.26
N LYS A 33 -5.40 -9.29 7.51
CA LYS A 33 -6.48 -9.79 8.39
C LYS A 33 -7.87 -9.44 7.86
N HIS A 34 -7.98 -8.49 6.94
CA HIS A 34 -9.26 -8.05 6.37
C HIS A 34 -9.69 -8.85 5.14
N PHE A 35 -8.85 -9.76 4.63
CA PHE A 35 -9.11 -10.49 3.39
C PHE A 35 -8.98 -11.99 3.59
N SER A 36 -9.91 -12.76 3.02
CA SER A 36 -9.83 -14.22 2.89
C SER A 36 -9.00 -14.61 1.66
N SER A 37 -8.78 -15.92 1.47
CA SER A 37 -8.04 -16.47 0.33
C SER A 37 -8.69 -16.25 -1.04
N SER A 38 -9.97 -15.85 -1.09
CA SER A 38 -10.71 -15.61 -2.34
C SER A 38 -10.59 -14.16 -2.85
N GLY A 39 -9.73 -13.34 -2.25
CA GLY A 39 -9.55 -11.94 -2.65
C GLY A 39 -8.71 -11.81 -3.93
N GLU A 40 -9.24 -11.07 -4.91
CA GLU A 40 -8.49 -10.61 -6.08
C GLU A 40 -8.13 -9.13 -5.92
N PHE A 41 -6.93 -8.75 -6.33
CA PHE A 41 -6.41 -7.39 -6.15
C PHE A 41 -5.90 -6.84 -7.48
N TYR A 42 -6.22 -5.58 -7.76
CA TYR A 42 -5.81 -4.87 -8.96
C TYR A 42 -5.09 -3.57 -8.57
N VAL A 43 -4.05 -3.20 -9.31
CA VAL A 43 -3.25 -1.98 -9.07
C VAL A 43 -3.34 -1.08 -10.29
N ARG A 44 -3.50 0.22 -10.06
CA ARG A 44 -3.40 1.26 -11.08
C ARG A 44 -2.59 2.43 -10.55
N ALA A 45 -1.91 3.13 -11.44
CA ALA A 45 -1.24 4.38 -11.16
C ALA A 45 -1.57 5.37 -12.29
N TYR A 46 -1.60 6.66 -11.98
CA TYR A 46 -1.59 7.69 -12.99
C TYR A 46 -0.17 7.80 -13.56
N ASP A 47 -0.05 7.84 -14.87
CA ASP A 47 1.21 8.04 -15.59
C ASP A 47 1.03 9.29 -16.47
N GLU A 48 1.76 10.35 -16.12
CA GLU A 48 1.78 11.57 -16.91
C GLU A 48 2.75 11.34 -18.06
N LYS A 49 2.21 11.02 -19.24
CA LYS A 49 3.03 10.88 -20.45
C LYS A 49 3.75 12.21 -20.69
N HIS A 50 5.08 12.18 -20.58
CA HIS A 50 5.93 13.29 -21.01
C HIS A 50 6.08 13.23 -22.53
N ASP A 51 5.24 13.99 -23.24
CA ASP A 51 5.47 14.38 -24.64
C ASP A 51 6.50 15.52 -24.73
#